data_AF-A0A7Y4SSS7-F1
#
_entry.id   AF-A0A7Y4SSS7-F1
#
_cell.length_a   1.000
_cell.length_b   1.000
_cell.length_c   1.000
_cell.angle_alpha   90.00
_cell.angle_beta   90.00
_cell.angle_gamma   90.00
#
_symmetry.space_group_name_H-M   'P 1'
#
loop_
_entity.id
_entity.type
_entity.pdbx_description
1 polymer ?
#
loop_
_entity_poly.entity_id
_entity_poly.type
_entity_poly.pdbx_seq_one_letter_code
_entity_poly.pdbx_strand_id
1 'polypeptide(L)'
;MKGARWAMGAAAGLLGSALATGWVVREGLPELSLAAQLVATISSLATGAVAGSVGLAMVLGHWYLTVPKLEIRYLVRLNRVTVAAMLASLATLAGACLVFSESLRNGQPPLFGPWGLFYLGTRLAVGLALPLVFAAMAASSLRFHNTRSATGILYASTVLVLIGTAVSVFLQDSYRVPL
;
A
#
# COMPACT_ATOMS: atom_id res chain seq x y z
N MET A 1 27.36 8.38 -13.54
CA MET A 1 27.07 9.71 -12.96
C MET A 1 25.57 10.07 -12.91
N LYS A 2 24.73 9.73 -13.90
CA LYS A 2 23.27 10.02 -13.83
C LYS A 2 22.57 9.30 -12.68
N GLY A 3 22.90 8.02 -12.41
CA GLY A 3 22.25 7.22 -11.36
C GLY A 3 22.40 7.75 -9.92
N ALA A 4 23.52 8.39 -9.57
CA ALA A 4 23.77 8.90 -8.22
C ALA A 4 22.83 10.07 -7.86
N ARG A 5 22.51 10.93 -8.82
CA ARG A 5 21.60 12.07 -8.62
C ARG A 5 20.14 11.62 -8.44
N TRP A 6 19.72 10.58 -9.17
CA TRP A 6 18.41 9.97 -8.99
C TRP A 6 18.30 9.24 -7.65
N ALA A 7 19.36 8.54 -7.22
CA ALA A 7 19.40 7.89 -5.92
C ALA A 7 19.33 8.89 -4.76
N MET A 8 20.06 10.01 -4.86
CA MET A 8 19.98 11.10 -3.87
C MET A 8 18.59 11.73 -3.82
N GLY A 9 17.95 11.95 -4.97
CA GLY A 9 16.58 12.47 -5.03
C GLY A 9 15.56 11.52 -4.40
N ALA A 10 15.68 10.21 -4.69
CA ALA A 10 14.84 9.19 -4.07
C ALA A 10 15.07 9.08 -2.56
N ALA A 11 16.32 9.15 -2.10
CA ALA A 11 16.67 9.15 -0.68
C ALA A 11 16.11 10.38 0.03
N ALA A 12 16.24 11.58 -0.56
CA ALA A 12 15.67 12.80 -0.01
C ALA A 12 14.14 12.75 0.05
N GLY A 13 13.48 12.20 -0.98
CA GLY A 13 12.03 12.01 -0.98
C GLY A 13 11.56 11.01 0.08
N LEU A 14 12.28 9.89 0.25
CA LEU A 14 12.00 8.91 1.29
C LEU A 14 12.23 9.48 2.70
N LEU A 15 13.32 10.22 2.91
CA LEU A 15 13.59 10.89 4.18
C LEU A 15 12.55 11.97 4.47
N GLY A 16 12.19 12.79 3.48
CA GLY A 16 11.16 13.82 3.62
C GLY A 16 9.79 13.23 3.95
N SER A 17 9.38 12.16 3.27
CA SER A 17 8.12 11.47 3.57
C SER A 17 8.15 10.78 4.93
N ALA A 18 9.27 10.18 5.34
CA ALA A 18 9.42 9.60 6.68
C ALA A 18 9.38 10.64 7.80
N LEU A 19 10.03 11.80 7.61
CA LEU A 19 9.99 12.89 8.58
C LEU A 19 8.59 13.52 8.68
N ALA A 20 7.92 13.75 7.54
CA ALA A 20 6.58 14.31 7.52
C ALA A 20 5.55 13.38 8.16
N THR A 21 5.59 12.07 7.83
CA THR A 21 4.69 11.08 8.43
C THR A 21 4.98 10.89 9.92
N GLY A 22 6.25 10.88 10.32
CA GLY A 22 6.64 10.84 11.74
C GLY A 22 6.16 12.06 12.52
N TRP A 23 6.20 13.25 11.91
CA TRP A 23 5.68 14.48 12.51
C TRP A 23 4.17 14.39 12.75
N VAL A 24 3.40 14.00 11.73
CA VAL A 24 1.94 13.85 11.81
C VAL A 24 1.54 12.80 12.84
N VAL A 25 2.24 11.67 12.90
CA VAL A 25 1.99 10.62 13.90
C VAL A 25 2.26 11.12 15.31
N ARG A 26 3.35 11.89 15.50
CA ARG A 26 3.71 12.45 16.81
C ARG A 26 2.71 13.48 17.31
N GLU A 27 2.19 14.33 16.43
CA GLU A 27 1.14 15.30 16.78
C GLU A 27 -0.20 14.61 17.07
N GLY A 28 -0.56 13.59 16.30
CA GLY A 28 -1.83 12.88 16.45
C GLY A 28 -1.90 11.96 17.68
N LEU A 29 -0.76 11.44 18.14
CA LEU A 29 -0.67 10.44 19.21
C LEU A 29 0.50 10.71 20.18
N PRO A 30 0.46 11.83 20.93
CA PRO A 30 1.58 12.28 21.76
C PRO A 30 1.92 11.33 22.93
N GLU A 31 0.96 10.50 23.36
CA GLU A 31 1.12 9.60 24.51
C GLU A 31 1.72 8.23 24.17
N LEU A 32 1.98 7.94 22.89
CA LEU A 32 2.53 6.65 22.48
C LEU A 32 4.03 6.54 22.74
N SER A 33 4.47 5.32 23.10
CA SER A 33 5.89 4.94 23.14
C SER A 33 6.57 5.17 21.77
N LEU A 34 7.87 5.49 21.78
CA LEU A 34 8.68 5.67 20.57
C LEU A 34 8.56 4.48 19.61
N ALA A 35 8.52 3.25 20.15
CA ALA A 35 8.36 2.04 19.34
C ALA A 35 7.00 2.01 18.60
N ALA A 36 5.94 2.44 19.25
CA ALA A 36 4.61 2.51 18.66
C ALA A 36 4.52 3.61 17.60
N GLN A 37 5.15 4.77 17.82
CA GLN A 37 5.24 5.84 16.82
C GLN A 37 6.01 5.40 15.57
N LEU A 38 7.10 4.64 15.72
CA LEU A 38 7.85 4.09 14.59
C LEU A 38 7.01 3.09 13.79
N VAL A 39 6.32 2.16 14.45
CA VAL A 39 5.43 1.19 13.78
C VAL A 39 4.31 1.90 13.03
N ALA A 40 3.71 2.93 13.64
CA ALA A 40 2.67 3.75 13.03
C ALA A 40 3.16 4.51 11.78
N THR A 41 4.37 5.07 11.85
CA THR A 41 5.02 5.77 10.74
C THR A 41 5.31 4.81 9.58
N ILE A 42 5.86 3.63 9.90
CA ILE A 42 6.17 2.61 8.90
C ILE A 42 4.89 2.07 8.23
N SER A 43 3.81 1.85 9.00
CA SER A 43 2.51 1.41 8.46
C SER A 43 1.91 2.44 7.49
N SER A 44 1.96 3.72 7.86
CA SER A 44 1.51 4.83 7.01
C SER A 44 2.32 4.92 5.71
N LEU A 45 3.65 4.82 5.81
CA LEU A 45 4.55 4.80 4.65
C LEU A 45 4.29 3.60 3.75
N ALA A 46 4.05 2.42 4.31
CA ALA A 46 3.76 1.22 3.54
C ALA A 46 2.44 1.34 2.78
N THR A 47 1.41 1.88 3.42
CA THR A 47 0.11 2.16 2.77
C THR A 47 0.26 3.17 1.63
N GLY A 48 1.02 4.25 1.84
CA GLY A 48 1.35 5.22 0.79
C GLY A 48 2.17 4.63 -0.35
N ALA A 49 3.12 3.73 -0.05
CA ALA A 49 3.93 3.03 -1.05
C ALA A 49 3.07 2.09 -1.91
N VAL A 50 2.10 1.40 -1.32
CA VAL A 50 1.12 0.58 -2.05
C VAL A 50 0.32 1.47 -3.01
N ALA A 51 -0.29 2.56 -2.51
CA ALA A 51 -1.07 3.49 -3.34
C ALA A 51 -0.22 4.06 -4.50
N GLY A 52 1.00 4.51 -4.21
CA GLY A 52 1.92 5.05 -5.21
C GLY A 52 2.38 4.02 -6.25
N SER A 53 2.73 2.80 -5.82
CA SER A 53 3.17 1.73 -6.72
C SER A 53 2.07 1.32 -7.70
N VAL A 54 0.83 1.31 -7.23
CA VAL A 54 -0.35 0.98 -8.02
C VAL A 54 -0.73 2.11 -8.96
N GLY A 55 -0.66 3.37 -8.51
CA GLY A 55 -0.84 4.54 -9.38
C GLY A 55 0.18 4.54 -10.54
N LEU A 56 1.44 4.21 -10.25
CA LEU A 56 2.46 4.03 -11.30
C LEU A 56 2.12 2.86 -12.22
N ALA A 57 1.61 1.75 -11.70
CA ALA A 57 1.17 0.61 -12.51
C ALA A 57 0.04 0.97 -13.48
N MET A 58 -0.92 1.79 -13.01
CA MET A 58 -2.00 2.31 -13.84
C MET A 58 -1.49 3.24 -14.94
N VAL A 59 -0.64 4.22 -14.61
CA VAL A 59 -0.06 5.14 -15.60
C VAL A 59 0.73 4.36 -16.64
N LEU A 60 1.60 3.44 -16.22
CA LEU A 60 2.38 2.61 -17.14
C LEU A 60 1.48 1.71 -17.99
N GLY A 61 0.41 1.17 -17.41
CA GLY A 61 -0.59 0.39 -18.14
C GLY A 61 -1.27 1.19 -19.25
N HIS A 62 -1.56 2.48 -19.03
CA HIS A 62 -2.09 3.36 -20.06
C HIS A 62 -1.09 3.61 -21.20
N TRP A 63 0.19 3.84 -20.88
CA TRP A 63 1.25 3.99 -21.89
C TRP A 63 1.42 2.75 -22.78
N TYR A 64 1.13 1.56 -22.25
CA TYR A 64 1.13 0.32 -23.04
C TYR A 64 -0.02 0.22 -24.05
N LEU A 65 -1.12 0.94 -23.83
CA LEU A 65 -2.24 1.01 -24.78
C LEU A 65 -1.98 2.04 -25.89
N THR A 66 -1.25 3.11 -25.59
CA THR A 66 -1.00 4.21 -26.53
C THR A 66 0.30 4.03 -27.32
N VAL A 67 1.29 3.30 -26.80
CA VAL A 67 2.59 3.10 -27.45
C VAL A 67 2.88 1.59 -27.64
N PRO A 68 2.63 1.02 -28.82
CA PRO A 68 2.68 -0.43 -29.07
C PRO A 68 4.06 -1.12 -29.04
N LYS A 69 5.14 -0.46 -28.60
CA LYS A 69 6.53 -0.99 -28.67
C LYS A 69 7.28 -1.03 -27.32
N LEU A 70 6.56 -1.03 -26.20
CA LEU A 70 7.18 -1.08 -24.87
C LEU A 70 7.62 -2.50 -24.47
N GLU A 71 8.82 -2.61 -23.88
CA GLU A 71 9.37 -3.89 -23.42
C GLU A 71 8.61 -4.43 -22.19
N ILE A 72 8.05 -5.64 -22.30
CA ILE A 72 7.28 -6.35 -21.26
C ILE A 72 8.02 -6.39 -19.90
N ARG A 73 9.36 -6.36 -19.93
CA ARG A 73 10.23 -6.32 -18.74
C ARG A 73 9.87 -5.21 -17.75
N TYR A 74 9.43 -4.04 -18.22
CA TYR A 74 9.04 -2.94 -17.33
C TYR A 74 7.75 -3.25 -16.57
N LEU A 75 6.76 -3.86 -17.24
CA LEU A 75 5.49 -4.23 -16.61
C LEU A 75 5.68 -5.35 -15.58
N VAL A 76 6.55 -6.32 -15.87
CA VAL A 76 6.91 -7.40 -14.92
C VAL A 76 7.61 -6.84 -13.69
N ARG A 77 8.57 -5.92 -13.86
CA ARG A 77 9.25 -5.27 -12.74
C ARG A 77 8.27 -4.50 -11.86
N LEU A 78 7.38 -3.75 -12.48
CA LEU A 78 6.40 -2.94 -11.74
C LEU A 78 5.41 -3.82 -10.98
N ASN A 79 4.88 -4.87 -11.60
CA ASN A 79 4.01 -5.84 -10.91
C ASN A 79 4.71 -6.46 -9.68
N ARG A 80 6.00 -6.80 -9.79
CA ARG A 80 6.78 -7.30 -8.64
C ARG A 80 6.95 -6.26 -7.54
N VAL A 81 7.20 -5.00 -7.89
CA VAL A 81 7.31 -3.91 -6.91
C VAL A 81 5.97 -3.68 -6.20
N THR A 82 4.86 -3.70 -6.93
CA THR A 82 3.51 -3.58 -6.36
C THR A 82 3.22 -4.73 -5.38
N VAL A 83 3.53 -5.96 -5.76
CA VAL A 83 3.39 -7.14 -4.87
C VAL A 83 4.28 -7.00 -3.63
N ALA A 84 5.53 -6.57 -3.78
CA ALA A 84 6.43 -6.36 -2.65
C ALA A 84 5.91 -5.27 -1.70
N ALA A 85 5.39 -4.16 -2.24
CA ALA A 85 4.77 -3.10 -1.45
C ALA A 85 3.54 -3.61 -0.68
N MET A 86 2.70 -4.43 -1.31
CA MET A 86 1.53 -5.04 -0.68
C MET A 86 1.91 -5.98 0.46
N LEU A 87 2.92 -6.83 0.25
CA LEU A 87 3.41 -7.73 1.30
C LEU A 87 4.03 -6.96 2.46
N ALA A 88 4.77 -5.88 2.17
CA ALA A 88 5.29 -4.98 3.20
C ALA A 88 4.15 -4.33 3.99
N SER A 89 3.12 -3.81 3.31
CA SER A 89 1.93 -3.24 3.95
C SER A 89 1.17 -4.25 4.80
N LEU A 90 1.06 -5.51 4.35
CA LEU A 90 0.46 -6.58 5.14
C LEU A 90 1.25 -6.88 6.42
N ALA A 91 2.59 -6.94 6.31
CA ALA A 91 3.46 -7.18 7.47
C ALA A 91 3.41 -6.01 8.47
N THR A 92 3.38 -4.76 7.98
CA THR A 92 3.28 -3.58 8.84
C THR A 92 1.91 -3.45 9.49
N LEU A 93 0.85 -3.81 8.77
CA LEU A 93 -0.51 -3.89 9.33
C LEU A 93 -0.58 -4.93 10.44
N ALA A 94 -0.04 -6.13 10.21
CA ALA A 94 0.01 -7.18 11.24
C ALA A 94 0.81 -6.71 12.47
N GLY A 95 1.97 -6.06 12.25
CA GLY A 95 2.78 -5.47 13.31
C GLY A 95 2.02 -4.39 14.09
N ALA A 96 1.31 -3.49 13.41
CA ALA A 96 0.48 -2.47 14.04
C ALA A 96 -0.64 -3.09 14.87
N CYS A 97 -1.36 -4.09 14.34
CA CYS A 97 -2.39 -4.80 15.09
C CYS A 97 -1.87 -5.47 16.36
N LEU A 98 -0.63 -6.00 16.36
CA LEU A 98 -0.01 -6.61 17.54
C LEU A 98 0.38 -5.56 18.59
N VAL A 99 1.05 -4.49 18.16
CA VAL A 99 1.55 -3.42 19.04
C VAL A 99 0.42 -2.62 19.67
N PHE A 100 -0.65 -2.36 18.90
CA PHE A 100 -1.81 -1.60 19.36
C PHE A 100 -2.97 -2.49 19.82
N SER A 101 -2.76 -3.79 20.03
CA SER A 101 -3.82 -4.75 20.34
C SER A 101 -4.66 -4.37 21.57
N GLU A 102 -4.05 -3.79 22.62
CA GLU A 102 -4.76 -3.31 23.81
C GLU A 102 -5.59 -2.04 23.52
N SER A 103 -5.02 -1.05 22.82
CA SER A 103 -5.73 0.17 22.43
C SER A 103 -6.90 -0.12 21.47
N LEU A 104 -6.73 -1.09 20.56
CA LEU A 104 -7.76 -1.54 19.62
C LEU A 104 -8.90 -2.31 20.28
N ARG A 105 -8.62 -3.01 21.39
CA ARG A 105 -9.64 -3.71 22.20
C ARG A 105 -10.44 -2.76 23.08
N ASN A 106 -9.79 -1.71 23.58
CA ASN A 106 -10.41 -0.74 24.50
C ASN A 106 -11.02 0.48 23.79
N GLY A 107 -10.79 0.65 22.48
CA GLY A 107 -11.40 1.70 21.68
C GLY A 107 -12.94 1.57 21.61
N GLN A 108 -13.64 2.70 21.58
CA GLN A 108 -15.09 2.75 21.36
C GLN A 108 -15.37 3.35 19.96
N PRO A 109 -15.88 2.59 18.98
CA PRO A 109 -16.24 1.17 19.03
C PRO A 109 -15.00 0.24 18.99
N PRO A 110 -15.09 -1.01 19.49
CA PRO A 110 -13.95 -1.94 19.50
C PRO A 110 -13.64 -2.43 18.08
N LEU A 111 -12.35 -2.49 17.72
CA LEU A 111 -11.95 -2.92 16.36
C LEU A 111 -12.35 -4.38 16.09
N PHE A 112 -12.35 -5.23 17.12
CA PHE A 112 -12.82 -6.61 17.03
C PHE A 112 -14.36 -6.75 17.10
N GLY A 113 -15.09 -5.65 17.10
CA GLY A 113 -16.54 -5.65 16.94
C GLY A 113 -16.95 -5.93 15.49
N PRO A 114 -18.23 -6.23 15.22
CA PRO A 114 -18.72 -6.59 13.88
C PRO A 114 -18.38 -5.57 12.80
N TRP A 115 -18.49 -4.27 13.14
CA TRP A 115 -18.19 -3.17 12.22
C TRP A 115 -16.69 -2.97 12.00
N GLY A 116 -15.87 -3.02 13.05
CA GLY A 116 -14.41 -2.92 12.93
C GLY A 116 -13.81 -4.08 12.14
N LEU A 117 -14.31 -5.30 12.35
CA LEU A 117 -13.90 -6.49 11.61
C LEU A 117 -14.36 -6.43 10.14
N PHE A 118 -15.51 -5.81 9.86
CA PHE A 118 -15.97 -5.57 8.49
C PHE A 118 -15.04 -4.60 7.76
N TYR A 119 -14.65 -3.48 8.37
CA TYR A 119 -13.73 -2.53 7.75
C TYR A 119 -12.30 -3.07 7.64
N LEU A 120 -11.81 -3.77 8.66
CA LEU A 120 -10.49 -4.42 8.62
C LEU A 120 -10.48 -5.56 7.59
N GLY A 121 -11.55 -6.37 7.56
CA GLY A 121 -11.73 -7.47 6.62
C GLY A 121 -11.88 -6.99 5.19
N THR A 122 -12.61 -5.90 4.93
CA THR A 122 -12.67 -5.29 3.59
C THR A 122 -11.32 -4.73 3.17
N ARG A 123 -10.55 -4.11 4.06
CA ARG A 123 -9.18 -3.68 3.75
C ARG A 123 -8.25 -4.85 3.41
N LEU A 124 -8.28 -5.93 4.19
CA LEU A 124 -7.49 -7.13 3.93
C LEU A 124 -7.94 -7.85 2.66
N ALA A 125 -9.24 -8.07 2.49
CA ALA A 125 -9.78 -8.83 1.37
C ALA A 125 -9.73 -8.03 0.06
N VAL A 126 -10.26 -6.82 0.04
CA VAL A 126 -10.40 -5.97 -1.15
C VAL A 126 -9.12 -5.19 -1.42
N GLY A 127 -8.45 -4.67 -0.39
CA GLY A 127 -7.27 -3.82 -0.54
C GLY A 127 -5.94 -4.56 -0.75
N LEU A 128 -5.83 -5.81 -0.28
CA LEU A 128 -4.57 -6.56 -0.27
C LEU A 128 -4.70 -7.95 -0.93
N ALA A 129 -5.64 -8.78 -0.49
CA ALA A 129 -5.74 -10.17 -0.94
C ALA A 129 -6.20 -10.29 -2.40
N LEU A 130 -7.32 -9.64 -2.80
CA LEU A 130 -7.78 -9.65 -4.19
C LEU A 130 -6.72 -9.07 -5.15
N PRO A 131 -6.11 -7.91 -4.85
CA PRO A 131 -5.04 -7.34 -5.67
C PRO A 131 -3.81 -8.25 -5.80
N LEU A 132 -3.44 -9.00 -4.76
CA LEU A 132 -2.37 -10.00 -4.83
C LEU A 132 -2.73 -11.15 -5.79
N VAL A 133 -3.98 -11.63 -5.75
CA VAL A 133 -4.47 -12.64 -6.71
C VAL A 133 -4.41 -12.08 -8.13
N PHE A 134 -4.85 -10.84 -8.33
CA PHE A 134 -4.81 -10.19 -9.64
C PHE A 134 -3.38 -9.95 -10.13
N ALA A 135 -2.45 -9.62 -9.24
CA ALA A 135 -1.04 -9.51 -9.58
C ALA A 135 -0.45 -10.85 -10.04
N ALA A 136 -0.86 -11.98 -9.42
CA ALA A 136 -0.48 -13.31 -9.87
C ALA A 136 -1.09 -13.68 -11.22
N MET A 137 -2.37 -13.32 -11.46
CA MET A 137 -3.02 -13.50 -12.76
C MET A 137 -2.35 -12.64 -13.85
N ALA A 138 -2.02 -11.38 -13.55
CA ALA A 138 -1.29 -10.50 -14.46
C ALA A 138 0.10 -11.07 -14.78
N ALA A 139 0.81 -11.63 -13.80
CA ALA A 139 2.08 -12.31 -14.03
C ALA A 139 1.95 -13.52 -14.96
N SER A 140 0.87 -14.30 -14.82
CA SER A 140 0.56 -15.41 -15.73
C SER A 140 0.23 -14.92 -17.15
N SER A 141 -0.61 -13.89 -17.31
CA SER A 141 -0.92 -13.30 -18.63
C SER A 141 0.31 -12.74 -19.34
N LEU A 142 1.26 -12.18 -18.58
CA LEU A 142 2.53 -11.69 -19.12
C LEU A 142 3.44 -12.81 -19.64
N ARG A 143 3.37 -14.02 -19.06
CA ARG A 143 4.10 -15.20 -19.58
C ARG A 143 3.60 -15.60 -20.97
N PHE A 144 2.31 -15.45 -21.23
CA PHE A 144 1.69 -15.71 -22.53
C PHE A 144 1.77 -14.52 -23.51
N HIS A 145 2.58 -13.49 -23.22
CA HIS A 145 2.74 -12.27 -24.03
C HIS A 145 1.42 -11.50 -24.28
N ASN A 146 0.37 -11.76 -23.51
CA ASN A 146 -0.93 -11.10 -23.67
C ASN A 146 -0.99 -9.82 -22.83
N THR A 147 -0.32 -8.77 -23.33
CA THR A 147 -0.15 -7.48 -22.64
C THR A 147 -1.47 -6.74 -22.41
N ARG A 148 -2.42 -6.81 -23.36
CA ARG A 148 -3.74 -6.13 -23.22
C ARG A 148 -4.59 -6.70 -22.08
N SER A 149 -4.55 -8.01 -21.89
CA SER A 149 -5.26 -8.65 -20.77
C SER A 149 -4.56 -8.34 -19.43
N ALA A 150 -3.23 -8.37 -19.40
CA ALA A 150 -2.46 -8.06 -18.21
C ALA A 150 -2.67 -6.61 -17.71
N THR A 151 -2.72 -5.63 -18.61
CA THR A 151 -2.97 -4.23 -18.22
C THR A 151 -4.38 -4.02 -17.69
N GLY A 152 -5.39 -4.69 -18.24
CA GLY A 152 -6.76 -4.66 -17.71
C GLY A 152 -6.86 -5.19 -16.28
N ILE A 153 -6.15 -6.28 -15.98
CA ILE A 153 -6.09 -6.86 -14.62
C ILE A 153 -5.40 -5.90 -13.64
N LEU A 154 -4.29 -5.26 -14.05
CA LEU A 154 -3.61 -4.26 -13.23
C LEU A 154 -4.49 -3.02 -12.97
N TYR A 155 -5.33 -2.63 -13.93
CA TYR A 155 -6.28 -1.52 -13.76
C TYR A 155 -7.37 -1.86 -12.73
N ALA A 156 -7.95 -3.06 -12.82
CA ALA A 156 -8.91 -3.54 -11.82
C ALA A 156 -8.28 -3.64 -10.42
N SER A 157 -7.05 -4.16 -10.34
CA SER A 157 -6.27 -4.20 -9.12
C SER A 157 -6.05 -2.79 -8.54
N THR A 158 -5.95 -1.76 -9.37
CA THR A 158 -5.76 -0.38 -8.92
C THR A 158 -6.96 0.14 -8.17
N VAL A 159 -8.16 -0.05 -8.73
CA VAL A 159 -9.42 0.37 -8.09
C VAL A 159 -9.61 -0.31 -6.74
N LEU A 160 -9.33 -1.61 -6.67
CA LEU A 160 -9.44 -2.40 -5.43
C LEU A 160 -8.49 -1.92 -4.33
N VAL A 161 -7.25 -1.61 -4.69
CA VAL A 161 -6.27 -1.03 -3.77
C VAL A 161 -6.71 0.34 -3.30
N LEU A 162 -7.20 1.20 -4.21
CA LEU A 162 -7.69 2.54 -3.84
C LEU A 162 -8.83 2.46 -2.83
N ILE A 163 -9.78 1.52 -3.02
CA ILE A 163 -10.84 1.25 -2.06
C ILE A 163 -10.24 0.81 -0.72
N GLY A 164 -9.30 -0.13 -0.71
CA GLY A 164 -8.63 -0.59 0.50
C GLY A 164 -7.87 0.51 1.25
N THR A 165 -7.21 1.41 0.52
CA THR A 165 -6.51 2.57 1.10
C THR A 165 -7.48 3.62 1.63
N ALA A 166 -8.63 3.84 0.98
CA ALA A 166 -9.67 4.72 1.50
C ALA A 166 -10.23 4.18 2.83
N VAL A 167 -10.45 2.86 2.90
CA VAL A 167 -10.85 2.19 4.14
C VAL A 167 -9.75 2.34 5.21
N SER A 168 -8.46 2.20 4.85
CA SER A 168 -7.32 2.45 5.77
C SER A 168 -7.36 3.83 6.42
N VAL A 169 -7.55 4.88 5.60
CA VAL A 169 -7.65 6.26 6.09
C VAL A 169 -8.86 6.44 7.00
N PHE A 170 -10.00 5.81 6.68
CA PHE A 170 -11.18 5.83 7.53
C PHE A 170 -10.95 5.12 8.88
N LEU A 171 -10.28 3.96 8.89
CA LEU A 171 -9.89 3.30 10.15
C LEU A 171 -8.93 4.18 10.95
N GLN A 172 -7.97 4.83 10.28
CA GLN A 172 -7.03 5.71 10.94
C GLN A 172 -7.72 6.90 11.60
N ASP A 173 -8.69 7.51 10.95
CA ASP A 173 -9.47 8.60 11.52
C ASP A 173 -10.33 8.12 12.70
N SER A 174 -10.99 6.96 12.55
CA SER A 174 -11.89 6.40 13.56
C SER A 174 -11.17 5.92 14.83
N TYR A 175 -10.00 5.29 14.68
CA TYR A 175 -9.28 4.64 15.79
C TYR A 175 -8.03 5.42 16.23
N ARG A 176 -7.70 6.50 15.54
CA ARG A 176 -6.45 7.27 15.67
C ARG A 176 -5.18 6.45 15.52
N VAL A 177 -5.25 5.20 15.06
CA VAL A 177 -4.09 4.33 14.81
C VAL A 177 -4.00 4.11 13.31
N PRO A 178 -2.83 4.29 12.67
CA PRO A 178 -2.66 4.01 11.25
C PRO A 178 -2.69 2.50 11.02
N LEU A 179 -3.92 2.03 10.82
CA LEU A 179 -4.22 0.68 10.39
C LEU A 179 -4.07 0.66 8.89
#